data_AF-A0A9P6NTN5-F1
#
_entry.id   AF-A0A9P6NTN5-F1
#
_cell.length_a   1.000
_cell.length_b   1.000
_cell.length_c   1.000
_cell.angle_alpha   90.00
_cell.angle_beta   90.00
_cell.angle_gamma   90.00
#
_symmetry.space_group_name_H-M   'P 1'
#
loop_
_entity.id
_entity.type
_entity.pdbx_description
1 polymer ?
#
loop_
_entity_poly.entity_id
_entity_poly.type
_entity_poly.pdbx_seq_one_letter_code
_entity_poly.pdbx_strand_id
1 'polypeptide(L)'
;MANIVSNDSVLEQLTAQVAQQQQLLKQLLAQQVSLPEQQRLDNIVSTTSHIHTLLVRPHFDWTPSEALLDHVPELSTDLFSQILSDDQKKSTIELYPPMQTEKYSPPLTIPAAQERFNKSQSREDQLLKNIQYQLSAVFRPLDVIANELYSILPSEQATRIFTILRDTRTLLMHANGTTNQARNSLALRAINPSFTVSPTEGSYTMTPNTFQTLVSQCSATQKSLREARSRFRRTNSQSTQNSHQLPQGRDQSGGADRSPNIDRQQHYNYRHTNQRGRQHNNQQYNN
;
A
#
# COMPACT_ATOMS: atom_id res chain seq x y z
N MET A 1 -24.14 -77.59 35.33
CA MET A 1 -23.32 -77.49 34.09
C MET A 1 -23.09 -76.02 33.82
N ALA A 2 -21.97 -75.46 34.28
CA ALA A 2 -21.59 -74.07 34.07
C ALA A 2 -20.24 -74.06 33.35
N ASN A 3 -20.23 -73.61 32.09
CA ASN A 3 -19.03 -73.47 31.27
C ASN A 3 -18.28 -72.22 31.72
N ILE A 4 -17.17 -72.42 32.44
CA ILE A 4 -16.18 -71.38 32.72
C ILE A 4 -15.40 -71.20 31.42
N VAL A 5 -15.78 -70.19 30.63
CA VAL A 5 -14.98 -69.74 29.49
C VAL A 5 -13.73 -69.08 30.05
N SER A 6 -12.59 -69.75 29.89
CA SER A 6 -11.30 -69.32 30.42
C SER A 6 -10.89 -67.95 29.88
N ASN A 7 -10.72 -67.00 30.79
CA ASN A 7 -10.22 -65.65 30.52
C ASN A 7 -8.86 -65.62 29.79
N ASP A 8 -8.10 -66.72 29.83
CA ASP A 8 -6.82 -66.86 29.13
C ASP A 8 -6.96 -66.81 27.61
N SER A 9 -8.07 -67.31 27.05
CA SER A 9 -8.31 -67.30 25.60
C SER A 9 -8.51 -65.88 25.05
N VAL A 10 -9.09 -64.98 25.85
CA VAL A 10 -9.33 -63.58 25.45
C VAL A 10 -8.03 -62.79 25.51
N LEU A 11 -7.19 -63.06 26.51
CA LEU A 11 -5.89 -62.42 26.66
C LEU A 11 -4.93 -62.82 25.53
N GLU A 12 -4.95 -64.09 25.13
CA GLU A 12 -4.14 -64.60 24.01
C GLU A 12 -4.60 -64.05 22.65
N GLN A 13 -5.92 -63.85 22.48
CA GLN A 13 -6.45 -63.23 21.28
C GLN A 13 -6.07 -61.74 21.18
N LEU A 14 -6.03 -61.03 22.31
CA LEU A 14 -5.65 -59.62 22.36
C LEU A 14 -4.15 -59.42 22.09
N THR A 15 -3.28 -60.29 22.61
CA THR A 15 -1.84 -60.23 22.35
C THR A 15 -1.51 -60.55 20.89
N ALA A 16 -2.21 -61.51 20.28
CA ALA A 16 -2.09 -61.81 18.85
C ALA A 16 -2.49 -60.61 17.98
N GLN A 17 -3.56 -59.89 18.35
CA GLN A 17 -4.02 -58.70 17.62
C GLN A 17 -3.01 -57.54 17.71
N VAL A 18 -2.42 -57.31 18.88
CA VAL A 18 -1.39 -56.27 19.07
C VAL A 18 -0.12 -56.62 18.29
N ALA A 19 0.28 -57.89 18.25
CA ALA A 19 1.44 -58.34 17.47
C ALA A 19 1.25 -58.11 15.96
N GLN A 20 0.03 -58.35 15.44
CA GLN A 20 -0.30 -58.05 14.04
C GLN A 20 -0.21 -56.56 13.70
N GLN A 21 -0.72 -55.68 14.58
CA GLN A 21 -0.62 -54.23 14.35
C GLN A 21 0.84 -53.74 14.32
N GLN A 22 1.70 -54.31 15.18
CA GLN A 22 3.12 -53.96 15.19
C GLN A 22 3.87 -54.44 13.94
N GLN A 23 3.51 -55.60 13.38
CA GLN A 23 4.08 -56.08 12.12
C GLN A 23 3.65 -55.19 10.94
N LEU A 24 2.39 -54.76 10.88
CA LEU A 24 1.90 -53.86 9.84
C LEU A 24 2.64 -52.51 9.87
N LEU A 25 2.83 -51.93 11.06
CA LEU A 25 3.58 -50.69 11.25
C LEU A 25 5.04 -50.81 10.81
N LYS A 26 5.71 -51.94 11.14
CA LYS A 26 7.07 -52.21 10.67
C LYS A 26 7.15 -52.35 9.14
N GLN A 27 6.14 -52.94 8.52
CA GLN A 27 6.09 -53.09 7.07
C GLN A 27 5.86 -51.76 6.35
N LEU A 28 5.03 -50.87 6.92
CA LEU A 28 4.84 -49.50 6.42
C LEU A 28 6.09 -48.64 6.58
N LEU A 29 6.81 -48.74 7.71
CA LEU A 29 8.08 -48.06 7.89
C LEU A 29 9.17 -48.59 6.93
N ALA A 30 9.23 -49.90 6.70
CA ALA A 30 10.18 -50.48 5.76
C ALA A 30 9.91 -50.03 4.30
N GLN A 31 8.64 -49.86 3.91
CA GLN A 31 8.26 -49.33 2.60
C GLN A 31 8.63 -47.84 2.43
N GLN A 32 8.69 -47.04 3.50
CA GLN A 32 9.20 -45.66 3.41
C GLN A 32 10.72 -45.57 3.23
N VAL A 33 11.47 -46.61 3.61
CA VAL A 33 12.95 -46.62 3.53
C VAL A 33 13.46 -47.15 2.18
N SER A 34 12.62 -47.82 1.39
CA SER A 34 12.96 -48.30 0.05
C SER A 34 12.32 -47.44 -1.05
N LEU A 35 12.68 -46.15 -1.12
CA LEU A 35 12.65 -45.41 -2.38
C LEU A 35 14.10 -45.27 -2.88
N PRO A 36 14.37 -45.58 -4.17
CA PRO A 36 15.72 -45.62 -4.70
C PRO A 36 16.42 -44.26 -4.60
N GLU A 37 17.67 -44.34 -4.16
CA GLU A 37 18.68 -43.31 -3.97
C GLU A 37 19.14 -42.66 -5.30
N GLN A 38 18.20 -42.21 -6.13
CA GLN A 38 18.48 -41.62 -7.45
C GLN A 38 17.82 -40.26 -7.71
N GLN A 39 17.16 -39.66 -6.73
CA GLN A 39 16.74 -38.25 -6.77
C GLN A 39 17.44 -37.36 -5.74
N ARG A 40 18.52 -37.86 -5.12
CA ARG A 40 19.39 -37.07 -4.22
C ARG A 40 20.35 -36.11 -4.93
N LEU A 41 20.41 -36.13 -6.27
CA LEU A 41 21.38 -35.33 -7.04
C LEU A 41 20.91 -33.93 -7.48
N ASP A 42 19.63 -33.58 -7.29
CA ASP A 42 19.20 -32.18 -7.51
C ASP A 42 19.36 -31.30 -6.25
N ASN A 43 19.83 -31.90 -5.15
CA ASN A 43 20.05 -31.22 -3.86
C ASN A 43 21.53 -30.89 -3.59
N ILE A 44 22.38 -30.92 -4.63
CA ILE A 44 23.77 -30.44 -4.60
C ILE A 44 23.88 -29.18 -5.47
N VAL A 45 23.04 -28.18 -5.23
CA VAL A 45 23.43 -26.80 -5.56
C VAL A 45 24.31 -26.31 -4.43
N SER A 46 25.61 -26.54 -4.60
CA SER A 46 26.67 -25.70 -4.07
C SER A 46 26.70 -25.51 -2.55
N THR A 47 27.19 -26.53 -1.85
CA THR A 47 28.00 -26.29 -0.64
C THR A 47 29.36 -25.69 -1.02
N THR A 48 29.33 -24.50 -1.62
CA THR A 48 30.47 -23.59 -1.75
C THR A 48 29.95 -22.19 -1.48
N SER A 49 30.06 -21.78 -0.22
CA SER A 49 30.33 -20.40 0.19
C SER A 49 29.70 -19.29 -0.68
N HIS A 50 28.38 -19.11 -0.57
CA HIS A 50 27.74 -17.85 -0.94
C HIS A 50 26.98 -17.29 0.26
N ILE A 51 27.63 -16.36 0.96
CA ILE A 51 27.10 -15.59 2.09
C ILE A 51 25.92 -14.66 1.65
N HIS A 52 25.51 -14.71 0.38
CA HIS A 52 24.43 -13.91 -0.18
C HIS A 52 23.54 -14.71 -1.14
N THR A 53 23.02 -15.87 -0.73
CA THR A 53 21.87 -16.46 -1.44
C THR A 53 20.64 -15.70 -0.98
N LEU A 54 20.29 -14.63 -1.70
CA LEU A 54 18.97 -14.03 -1.62
C LEU A 54 17.97 -15.17 -1.83
N LEU A 55 17.18 -15.48 -0.81
CA LEU A 55 16.06 -16.42 -0.93
C LEU A 55 15.18 -15.90 -2.06
N VAL A 56 15.33 -16.46 -3.25
CA VAL A 56 14.48 -16.15 -4.39
C VAL A 56 13.08 -16.53 -3.95
N ARG A 57 12.22 -15.53 -3.80
CA ARG A 57 10.82 -15.71 -3.41
C ARG A 57 10.23 -16.75 -4.36
N PRO A 58 9.65 -17.86 -3.89
CA PRO A 58 9.07 -18.86 -4.78
C PRO A 58 8.07 -18.16 -5.70
N HIS A 59 8.34 -18.24 -7.00
CA HIS A 59 7.44 -17.73 -8.01
C HIS A 59 6.31 -18.75 -8.13
N PHE A 60 5.14 -18.37 -7.64
CA PHE A 60 3.93 -19.18 -7.83
C PHE A 60 3.29 -18.74 -9.14
N ASP A 61 3.62 -19.43 -10.21
CA ASP A 61 2.96 -19.30 -11.51
C ASP A 61 1.61 -20.00 -11.46
N TRP A 62 0.64 -19.35 -10.80
CA TRP A 62 -0.73 -19.83 -10.81
C TRP A 62 -1.45 -19.34 -12.07
N THR A 63 -2.04 -20.27 -12.81
CA THR A 63 -2.94 -19.97 -13.93
C THR A 63 -4.36 -20.41 -13.56
N PRO A 64 -5.38 -19.58 -13.86
CA PRO A 64 -6.77 -19.96 -13.61
C PRO A 64 -7.17 -21.16 -14.49
N SER A 65 -7.98 -22.07 -13.95
CA SER A 65 -8.55 -23.17 -14.73
C SER A 65 -9.58 -22.64 -15.74
N GLU A 66 -9.82 -23.37 -16.84
CA GLU A 66 -10.83 -23.00 -17.84
C GLU A 66 -12.23 -22.82 -17.20
N ALA A 67 -12.63 -23.74 -16.32
CA ALA A 67 -13.89 -23.63 -15.59
C ALA A 67 -14.00 -22.35 -14.74
N LEU A 68 -12.88 -21.85 -14.21
CA LEU A 68 -12.87 -20.59 -13.46
C LEU A 68 -12.97 -19.38 -14.41
N LEU A 69 -12.34 -19.45 -15.58
CA LEU A 69 -12.43 -18.42 -16.61
C LEU A 69 -13.83 -18.30 -17.20
N ASP A 70 -14.57 -19.41 -17.32
CA ASP A 70 -15.96 -19.39 -17.75
C ASP A 70 -16.87 -18.60 -16.78
N HIS A 71 -16.53 -18.62 -15.49
CA HIS A 71 -17.26 -17.87 -14.46
C HIS A 71 -16.73 -16.45 -14.24
N VAL A 72 -15.44 -16.21 -14.47
CA VAL A 72 -14.76 -14.92 -14.27
C VAL A 72 -13.81 -14.64 -15.43
N PRO A 73 -14.34 -14.24 -16.60
CA PRO A 73 -13.53 -14.05 -17.81
C PRO A 73 -12.48 -12.95 -17.65
N GLU A 74 -12.72 -11.99 -16.74
CA GLU A 74 -11.82 -10.89 -16.43
C GLU A 74 -10.46 -11.34 -15.88
N LEU A 75 -10.32 -12.57 -15.37
CA LEU A 75 -9.04 -13.11 -14.90
C LEU A 75 -8.01 -13.28 -16.02
N SER A 76 -8.45 -13.32 -17.28
CA SER A 76 -7.57 -13.35 -18.47
C SER A 76 -7.22 -11.96 -19.00
N THR A 77 -7.83 -10.92 -18.45
CA THR A 77 -7.63 -9.54 -18.89
C THR A 77 -6.44 -8.90 -18.16
N ASP A 78 -5.66 -8.09 -18.88
CA ASP A 78 -4.60 -7.28 -18.26
C ASP A 78 -5.19 -6.25 -17.28
N LEU A 79 -4.71 -6.30 -16.02
CA LEU A 79 -5.18 -5.49 -14.89
C LEU A 79 -5.14 -3.98 -15.14
N PHE A 80 -4.25 -3.51 -16.02
CA PHE A 80 -4.04 -2.08 -16.28
C PHE A 80 -4.64 -1.59 -17.61
N SER A 81 -5.31 -2.48 -18.35
CA SER A 81 -5.79 -2.19 -19.71
C SER A 81 -7.21 -1.63 -19.75
N GLN A 82 -8.03 -1.92 -18.74
CA GLN A 82 -9.45 -1.56 -18.74
C GLN A 82 -9.79 -0.40 -17.81
N ILE A 83 -10.63 0.51 -18.31
CA ILE A 83 -11.23 1.58 -17.53
C ILE A 83 -12.74 1.46 -17.68
N LEU A 84 -13.43 1.13 -16.58
CA LEU A 84 -14.89 1.11 -16.56
C LEU A 84 -15.45 2.52 -16.73
N SER A 85 -16.53 2.66 -17.51
CA SER A 85 -17.31 3.90 -17.57
C SER A 85 -17.98 4.19 -16.22
N ASP A 86 -18.32 5.46 -15.96
CA ASP A 86 -18.94 5.82 -14.68
C ASP A 86 -20.32 5.16 -14.48
N ASP A 87 -21.06 4.93 -15.56
CA ASP A 87 -22.34 4.20 -15.52
C ASP A 87 -22.16 2.72 -15.19
N GLN A 88 -21.14 2.07 -15.77
CA GLN A 88 -20.80 0.68 -15.41
C GLN A 88 -20.39 0.58 -13.94
N LYS A 89 -19.49 1.46 -13.48
CA LYS A 89 -19.07 1.49 -12.07
C LYS A 89 -20.28 1.66 -11.15
N LYS A 90 -21.13 2.64 -11.44
CA LYS A 90 -22.33 2.93 -10.65
C LYS A 90 -23.26 1.71 -10.61
N SER A 91 -23.53 1.11 -11.76
CA SER A 91 -24.37 -0.08 -11.87
C SER A 91 -23.80 -1.23 -11.04
N THR A 92 -22.50 -1.51 -11.13
CA THR A 92 -21.84 -2.55 -10.32
C THR A 92 -21.95 -2.26 -8.82
N ILE A 93 -21.82 -1.01 -8.39
CA ILE A 93 -21.90 -0.62 -6.96
C ILE A 93 -23.33 -0.72 -6.41
N GLU A 94 -24.33 -0.37 -7.23
CA GLU A 94 -25.73 -0.36 -6.83
C GLU A 94 -26.36 -1.75 -6.75
N LEU A 95 -25.74 -2.76 -7.39
CA LEU A 95 -26.17 -4.16 -7.28
C LEU A 95 -26.03 -4.73 -5.85
N TYR A 96 -25.13 -4.18 -5.05
CA TYR A 96 -24.86 -4.68 -3.70
C TYR A 96 -25.47 -3.75 -2.64
N PRO A 97 -26.34 -4.26 -1.75
CA PRO A 97 -26.94 -3.46 -0.70
C PRO A 97 -25.87 -2.93 0.27
N PRO A 98 -25.96 -1.67 0.72
CA PRO A 98 -25.03 -1.15 1.71
C PRO A 98 -25.28 -1.76 3.08
N MET A 99 -24.21 -2.04 3.84
CA MET A 99 -24.35 -2.35 5.26
C MET A 99 -24.78 -1.10 6.04
N GLN A 100 -25.81 -1.22 6.87
CA GLN A 100 -26.43 -0.07 7.58
C GLN A 100 -25.45 0.70 8.47
N THR A 101 -24.44 0.03 9.01
CA THR A 101 -23.46 0.62 9.93
C THR A 101 -22.25 1.24 9.23
N GLU A 102 -22.05 0.99 7.93
CA GLU A 102 -20.83 1.37 7.23
C GLU A 102 -21.03 2.60 6.34
N LYS A 103 -20.05 3.51 6.38
CA LYS A 103 -20.03 4.70 5.54
C LYS A 103 -19.06 4.52 4.37
N TYR A 104 -19.60 4.13 3.23
CA TYR A 104 -18.83 3.95 1.99
C TYR A 104 -18.46 5.26 1.29
N SER A 105 -19.02 6.40 1.66
CA SER A 105 -18.67 7.67 0.99
C SER A 105 -17.28 8.14 1.42
N PRO A 106 -16.38 8.52 0.49
CA PRO A 106 -15.12 9.12 0.87
C PRO A 106 -15.39 10.42 1.62
N PRO A 107 -14.60 10.72 2.66
CA PRO A 107 -14.76 11.96 3.40
C PRO A 107 -14.49 13.19 2.53
N LEU A 108 -15.12 14.30 2.89
CA LEU A 108 -14.90 15.58 2.22
C LEU A 108 -13.57 16.21 2.67
N THR A 109 -12.96 16.95 1.76
CA THR A 109 -11.80 17.79 2.07
C THR A 109 -12.25 18.93 2.98
N ILE A 110 -11.37 19.33 3.90
CA ILE A 110 -11.66 20.43 4.83
C ILE A 110 -11.86 21.72 4.04
N PRO A 111 -12.98 22.46 4.23
CA PRO A 111 -13.28 23.66 3.45
C PRO A 111 -12.16 24.70 3.47
N ALA A 112 -11.56 24.94 4.64
CA ALA A 112 -10.46 25.88 4.81
C ALA A 112 -9.22 25.55 3.94
N ALA A 113 -8.97 24.27 3.68
CA ALA A 113 -7.90 23.86 2.77
C ALA A 113 -8.34 23.95 1.31
N GLN A 114 -9.58 23.55 1.02
CA GLN A 114 -10.15 23.57 -0.32
C GLN A 114 -10.19 24.99 -0.91
N GLU A 115 -10.53 26.01 -0.11
CA GLU A 115 -10.48 27.42 -0.51
C GLU A 115 -9.07 27.91 -0.87
N ARG A 116 -8.03 27.23 -0.39
CA ARG A 116 -6.61 27.55 -0.64
C ARG A 116 -6.01 26.74 -1.77
N PHE A 117 -6.73 25.74 -2.30
CA PHE A 117 -6.24 24.94 -3.41
C PHE A 117 -6.11 25.77 -4.67
N ASN A 118 -4.94 25.67 -5.29
CA ASN A 118 -4.81 26.07 -6.69
C ASN A 118 -5.51 25.06 -7.61
N LYS A 119 -5.57 25.37 -8.92
CA LYS A 119 -6.26 24.52 -9.90
C LYS A 119 -5.68 23.11 -9.99
N SER A 120 -4.36 22.95 -9.88
CA SER A 120 -3.73 21.62 -9.95
C SER A 120 -4.00 20.80 -8.69
N GLN A 121 -3.92 21.40 -7.50
CA GLN A 121 -4.24 20.76 -6.22
C GLN A 121 -5.71 20.34 -6.15
N SER A 122 -6.63 21.18 -6.66
CA SER A 122 -8.05 20.82 -6.73
C SER A 122 -8.29 19.59 -7.59
N ARG A 123 -7.60 19.48 -8.74
CA ARG A 123 -7.67 18.31 -9.62
C ARG A 123 -7.07 17.06 -8.96
N GLU A 124 -5.95 17.22 -8.27
CA GLU A 124 -5.28 16.14 -7.53
C GLU A 124 -6.18 15.61 -6.40
N ASP A 125 -6.76 16.49 -5.59
CA ASP A 125 -7.70 16.09 -4.52
C ASP A 125 -8.93 15.38 -5.08
N GLN A 126 -9.50 15.87 -6.19
CA GLN A 126 -10.63 15.22 -6.84
C GLN A 126 -10.26 13.81 -7.35
N LEU A 127 -9.06 13.64 -7.91
CA LEU A 127 -8.57 12.34 -8.35
C LEU A 127 -8.40 11.39 -7.16
N LEU A 128 -7.79 11.85 -6.06
CA LEU A 128 -7.62 11.05 -4.84
C LEU A 128 -8.97 10.67 -4.23
N LYS A 129 -9.94 11.59 -4.20
CA LYS A 129 -11.32 11.34 -3.77
C LYS A 129 -11.99 10.28 -4.63
N ASN A 130 -11.80 10.31 -5.96
CA ASN A 130 -12.35 9.31 -6.87
C ASN A 130 -11.73 7.93 -6.64
N ILE A 131 -10.41 7.85 -6.41
CA ILE A 131 -9.74 6.59 -6.04
C ILE A 131 -10.34 6.02 -4.76
N GLN A 132 -10.54 6.85 -3.73
CA GLN A 132 -11.15 6.38 -2.48
C GLN A 132 -12.58 5.91 -2.66
N TYR A 133 -13.38 6.62 -3.47
CA TYR A 133 -14.72 6.18 -3.80
C TYR A 133 -14.69 4.79 -4.46
N GLN A 134 -13.79 4.57 -5.42
CA GLN A 134 -13.64 3.27 -6.08
C GLN A 134 -13.17 2.18 -5.12
N LEU A 135 -12.17 2.45 -4.28
CA LEU A 135 -11.70 1.49 -3.27
C LEU A 135 -12.81 1.16 -2.25
N SER A 136 -13.59 2.16 -1.84
CA SER A 136 -14.70 1.97 -0.91
C SER A 136 -15.82 1.12 -1.50
N ALA A 137 -16.05 1.23 -2.81
CA ALA A 137 -17.04 0.47 -3.53
C ALA A 137 -16.74 -1.03 -3.53
N VAL A 138 -15.47 -1.43 -3.54
CA VAL A 138 -15.05 -2.86 -3.50
C VAL A 138 -15.44 -3.54 -2.20
N PHE A 139 -15.58 -2.81 -1.08
CA PHE A 139 -15.98 -3.42 0.19
C PHE A 139 -17.40 -4.01 0.13
N ARG A 140 -18.32 -3.42 -0.63
CA ARG A 140 -19.71 -3.92 -0.70
C ARG A 140 -19.81 -5.35 -1.23
N PRO A 141 -19.32 -5.67 -2.45
CA PRO A 141 -19.34 -7.05 -2.93
C PRO A 141 -18.52 -7.98 -2.04
N LEU A 142 -17.39 -7.52 -1.48
CA LEU A 142 -16.57 -8.33 -0.57
C LEU A 142 -17.33 -8.72 0.70
N ASP A 143 -18.07 -7.76 1.30
CA ASP A 143 -18.85 -7.97 2.51
C ASP A 143 -20.06 -8.88 2.24
N VAL A 144 -20.72 -8.72 1.09
CA VAL A 144 -21.82 -9.60 0.66
C VAL A 144 -21.33 -11.03 0.46
N ILE A 145 -20.22 -11.22 -0.28
CA ILE A 145 -19.61 -12.54 -0.49
C ILE A 145 -19.19 -13.17 0.85
N ALA A 146 -18.62 -12.40 1.77
CA ALA A 146 -18.26 -12.90 3.08
C ALA A 146 -19.48 -13.43 3.85
N ASN A 147 -20.61 -12.72 3.79
CA ASN A 147 -21.86 -13.13 4.42
C ASN A 147 -22.48 -14.38 3.76
N GLU A 148 -22.48 -14.46 2.43
CA GLU A 148 -22.97 -15.62 1.69
C GLU A 148 -22.13 -16.87 1.98
N LEU A 149 -20.80 -16.74 1.93
CA LEU A 149 -19.87 -17.84 2.20
C LEU A 149 -19.96 -18.35 3.63
N TYR A 150 -20.28 -17.48 4.60
CA TYR A 150 -20.47 -17.88 6.00
C TYR A 150 -21.59 -18.90 6.16
N SER A 151 -22.62 -18.81 5.31
CA SER A 151 -23.80 -19.68 5.37
C SER A 151 -23.59 -21.03 4.66
N ILE A 152 -22.58 -21.15 3.80
CA ILE A 152 -22.40 -22.29 2.88
C ILE A 152 -21.17 -23.12 3.23
N LEU A 153 -20.09 -22.50 3.72
CA LEU A 153 -18.81 -23.18 3.89
C LEU A 153 -18.76 -24.10 5.12
N PRO A 154 -18.23 -25.34 4.99
CA PRO A 154 -17.85 -26.16 6.13
C PRO A 154 -16.77 -25.48 6.98
N SER A 155 -16.79 -25.72 8.30
CA SER A 155 -15.89 -25.09 9.27
C SER A 155 -14.39 -25.27 8.95
N GLU A 156 -14.03 -26.42 8.38
CA GLU A 156 -12.64 -26.75 8.01
C GLU A 156 -12.09 -25.84 6.89
N GLN A 157 -12.93 -25.43 5.93
CA GLN A 157 -12.54 -24.58 4.80
C GLN A 157 -12.76 -23.09 5.07
N ALA A 158 -13.72 -22.77 5.93
CA ALA A 158 -14.08 -21.40 6.31
C ALA A 158 -12.86 -20.60 6.79
N THR A 159 -12.03 -21.18 7.66
CA THR A 159 -10.88 -20.48 8.26
C THR A 159 -9.93 -19.90 7.22
N ARG A 160 -9.56 -20.69 6.21
CA ARG A 160 -8.64 -20.24 5.15
C ARG A 160 -9.26 -19.14 4.31
N ILE A 161 -10.51 -19.31 3.88
CA ILE A 161 -11.21 -18.37 3.01
C ILE A 161 -11.47 -17.04 3.73
N PHE A 162 -11.92 -17.08 4.98
CA PHE A 162 -12.11 -15.86 5.78
C PHE A 162 -10.80 -15.15 6.12
N THR A 163 -9.69 -15.88 6.23
CA THR A 163 -8.36 -15.25 6.36
C THR A 163 -8.01 -14.47 5.10
N ILE A 164 -8.21 -15.05 3.91
CA ILE A 164 -7.98 -14.35 2.63
C ILE A 164 -8.86 -13.11 2.53
N LEU A 165 -10.17 -13.23 2.81
CA LEU A 165 -11.10 -12.08 2.78
C LEU A 165 -10.69 -10.99 3.77
N ARG A 166 -10.25 -11.36 4.98
CA ARG A 166 -9.74 -10.42 5.99
C ARG A 166 -8.49 -9.71 5.50
N ASP A 167 -7.55 -10.42 4.91
CA ASP A 167 -6.30 -9.85 4.39
C ASP A 167 -6.58 -8.89 3.23
N THR A 168 -7.45 -9.28 2.28
CA THR A 168 -7.91 -8.40 1.20
C THR A 168 -8.58 -7.15 1.76
N ARG A 169 -9.49 -7.28 2.72
CA ARG A 169 -10.15 -6.14 3.38
C ARG A 169 -9.12 -5.22 4.06
N THR A 170 -8.13 -5.80 4.74
CA THR A 170 -7.05 -5.05 5.41
C THR A 170 -6.21 -4.23 4.41
N LEU A 171 -5.84 -4.84 3.27
CA LEU A 171 -5.08 -4.16 2.22
C LEU A 171 -5.89 -3.01 1.58
N LEU A 172 -7.19 -3.21 1.32
CA LEU A 172 -8.07 -2.17 0.80
C LEU A 172 -8.25 -1.01 1.80
N MET A 173 -8.37 -1.32 3.10
CA MET A 173 -8.43 -0.30 4.16
C MET A 173 -7.12 0.49 4.23
N HIS A 174 -5.98 -0.20 4.16
CA HIS A 174 -4.66 0.45 4.13
C HIS A 174 -4.50 1.36 2.90
N ALA A 175 -4.93 0.92 1.71
CA ALA A 175 -4.92 1.74 0.49
C ALA A 175 -5.77 3.01 0.67
N ASN A 176 -7.00 2.89 1.19
CA ASN A 176 -7.85 4.03 1.51
C ASN A 176 -7.22 4.99 2.53
N GLY A 177 -6.58 4.44 3.57
CA GLY A 177 -5.81 5.20 4.57
C GLY A 177 -4.65 5.97 3.94
N THR A 178 -3.91 5.34 3.05
CA THR A 178 -2.81 5.97 2.30
C THR A 178 -3.33 7.11 1.42
N THR A 179 -4.44 6.90 0.71
CA THR A 179 -5.06 7.98 -0.08
C THR A 179 -5.57 9.12 0.80
N ASN A 180 -6.10 8.82 1.99
CA ASN A 180 -6.52 9.83 2.98
C ASN A 180 -5.34 10.67 3.44
N GLN A 181 -4.21 10.02 3.77
CA GLN A 181 -2.99 10.71 4.16
C GLN A 181 -2.47 11.63 3.04
N ALA A 182 -2.52 11.17 1.79
CA ALA A 182 -2.14 11.99 0.64
C ALA A 182 -3.02 13.25 0.55
N ARG A 183 -4.34 13.11 0.70
CA ARG A 183 -5.29 14.25 0.72
C ARG A 183 -5.03 15.21 1.88
N ASN A 184 -4.79 14.69 3.09
CA ASN A 184 -4.45 15.51 4.27
C ASN A 184 -3.12 16.26 4.06
N SER A 185 -2.12 15.62 3.47
CA SER A 185 -0.83 16.23 3.14
C SER A 185 -0.98 17.32 2.09
N LEU A 186 -1.84 17.10 1.08
CA LEU A 186 -2.19 18.11 0.09
C LEU A 186 -2.89 19.32 0.74
N ALA A 187 -3.85 19.06 1.63
CA ALA A 187 -4.55 20.09 2.41
C ALA A 187 -3.61 20.98 3.22
N LEU A 188 -2.62 20.39 3.90
CA LEU A 188 -1.65 21.14 4.68
C LEU A 188 -0.64 21.90 3.81
N ARG A 189 -0.16 21.30 2.71
CA ARG A 189 0.73 21.97 1.75
C ARG A 189 0.07 23.15 1.04
N ALA A 190 -1.26 23.16 0.92
CA ALA A 190 -2.00 24.29 0.39
C ALA A 190 -1.96 25.52 1.31
N ILE A 191 -1.86 25.32 2.63
CA ILE A 191 -1.65 26.42 3.58
C ILE A 191 -0.19 26.87 3.56
N ASN A 192 0.74 25.91 3.67
CA ASN A 192 2.16 26.19 3.65
C ASN A 192 2.90 25.02 2.99
N PRO A 193 3.56 25.23 1.84
CA PRO A 193 4.26 24.16 1.13
C PRO A 193 5.35 23.47 1.95
N SER A 194 5.86 24.12 2.99
CA SER A 194 6.90 23.58 3.88
C SER A 194 6.35 22.68 4.98
N PHE A 195 5.03 22.50 5.08
CA PHE A 195 4.43 21.56 6.03
C PHE A 195 4.59 20.12 5.55
N THR A 196 5.14 19.29 6.42
CA THR A 196 5.26 17.84 6.23
C THR A 196 4.47 17.13 7.32
N VAL A 197 3.72 16.10 6.94
CA VAL A 197 2.88 15.33 7.85
C VAL A 197 3.50 13.96 8.00
N SER A 198 3.83 13.58 9.22
CA SER A 198 4.19 12.19 9.51
C SER A 198 2.96 11.31 9.31
N PRO A 199 3.11 10.08 8.77
CA PRO A 199 2.01 9.12 8.76
C PRO A 199 1.45 9.00 10.17
N THR A 200 0.20 9.37 10.35
CA THR A 200 -0.49 9.24 11.63
C THR A 200 -1.28 7.94 11.56
N GLU A 201 -1.20 7.09 12.59
CA GLU A 201 -1.93 5.82 12.64
C GLU A 201 -3.46 5.99 12.85
N GLY A 202 -3.99 7.20 12.64
CA GLY A 202 -5.38 7.54 12.85
C GLY A 202 -6.23 7.32 11.60
N SER A 203 -7.37 6.66 11.78
CA SER A 203 -8.42 6.59 10.76
C SER A 203 -9.04 7.97 10.52
N TYR A 204 -9.45 8.21 9.27
CA TYR A 204 -10.26 9.34 8.78
C TYR A 204 -9.51 10.63 8.39
N THR A 205 -10.08 11.35 7.40
CA THR A 205 -9.75 12.75 7.14
C THR A 205 -9.73 13.51 8.43
N MET A 206 -8.66 14.25 8.64
CA MET A 206 -8.46 15.00 9.86
C MET A 206 -9.67 15.91 10.14
N THR A 207 -10.16 15.93 11.38
CA THR A 207 -11.25 16.84 11.74
C THR A 207 -10.82 18.30 11.59
N PRO A 208 -11.73 19.26 11.41
CA PRO A 208 -11.37 20.67 11.35
C PRO A 208 -10.55 21.14 12.55
N ASN A 209 -10.87 20.66 13.75
CA ASN A 209 -10.15 20.98 14.98
C ASN A 209 -8.72 20.43 14.93
N THR A 210 -8.57 19.15 14.60
CA THR A 210 -7.25 18.52 14.47
C THR A 210 -6.41 19.21 13.39
N PHE A 211 -7.03 19.66 12.29
CA PHE A 211 -6.35 20.41 11.23
C PHE A 211 -5.84 21.75 11.72
N GLN A 212 -6.67 22.52 12.45
CA GLN A 212 -6.23 23.77 13.06
C GLN A 212 -5.08 23.53 14.04
N THR A 213 -5.17 22.52 14.89
CA THR A 213 -4.09 22.15 15.82
C THR A 213 -2.79 21.83 15.08
N LEU A 214 -2.84 21.03 14.00
CA LEU A 214 -1.65 20.72 13.21
C LEU A 214 -1.09 21.96 12.52
N VAL A 215 -1.93 22.82 11.95
CA VAL A 215 -1.47 24.07 11.33
C VAL A 215 -0.77 24.96 12.35
N SER A 216 -1.34 25.12 13.55
CA SER A 216 -0.73 25.87 14.64
C SER A 216 0.60 25.24 15.09
N GLN A 217 0.65 23.92 15.25
CA GLN A 217 1.85 23.19 15.66
C GLN A 217 2.97 23.34 14.62
N CYS A 218 2.69 23.08 13.34
CA CYS A 218 3.67 23.21 12.26
C CYS A 218 4.17 24.66 12.15
N SER A 219 3.29 25.65 12.29
CA SER A 219 3.65 27.07 12.29
C SER A 219 4.57 27.42 13.45
N ALA A 220 4.27 26.92 14.66
CA ALA A 220 5.10 27.12 15.85
C ALA A 220 6.48 26.49 15.68
N THR A 221 6.55 25.23 15.23
CA THR A 221 7.81 24.52 14.98
C THR A 221 8.68 25.26 13.95
N GLN A 222 8.09 25.74 12.85
CA GLN A 222 8.83 26.52 11.85
C GLN A 222 9.36 27.83 12.40
N LYS A 223 8.56 28.53 13.22
CA LYS A 223 9.00 29.75 13.91
C LYS A 223 10.20 29.46 14.83
N SER A 224 10.12 28.42 15.65
CA SER A 224 11.22 28.00 16.53
C SER A 224 12.48 27.63 15.74
N LEU A 225 12.35 26.89 14.63
CA LEU A 225 13.49 26.56 13.76
C LEU A 225 14.13 27.79 13.13
N ARG A 226 13.30 28.77 12.71
CA ARG A 226 13.80 30.03 12.14
C ARG A 226 14.54 30.86 13.19
N GLU A 227 14.01 30.95 14.40
CA GLU A 227 14.65 31.65 15.52
C GLU A 227 15.98 30.98 15.90
N ALA A 228 16.00 29.65 16.02
CA ALA A 228 17.23 28.89 16.28
C ALA A 228 18.30 29.18 15.22
N ARG A 229 17.96 29.11 13.93
CA ARG A 229 18.89 29.43 12.82
C ARG A 229 19.41 30.86 12.85
N SER A 230 18.59 31.82 13.27
CA SER A 230 19.00 33.23 13.35
C SER A 230 20.07 33.48 14.42
N ARG A 231 20.07 32.71 15.51
CA ARG A 231 21.07 32.82 16.59
C ARG A 231 22.46 32.38 16.14
N PHE A 232 22.55 31.31 15.33
CA PHE A 232 23.83 30.82 14.82
C PHE A 232 24.51 31.74 13.79
N ARG A 233 23.76 32.61 13.10
CA ARG A 233 24.36 33.58 12.16
C ARG A 233 24.99 34.79 12.84
N ARG A 234 24.62 35.12 14.09
CA ARG A 234 25.12 36.32 14.79
C ARG A 234 26.45 36.11 15.50
N THR A 235 26.86 34.88 15.77
CA THR A 235 28.12 34.60 16.48
C THR A 235 29.36 34.65 15.60
N ASN A 236 29.23 34.83 14.28
CA ASN A 236 30.37 34.83 13.36
C ASN A 236 30.67 36.20 12.70
N SER A 237 30.09 37.30 13.21
CA SER A 237 30.34 38.67 12.67
C SER A 237 31.12 39.59 13.62
N GLN A 238 31.76 39.04 14.65
CA GLN A 238 32.63 39.79 15.58
C GLN A 238 34.04 39.16 15.66
N SER A 239 34.72 39.00 14.52
CA SER A 239 36.18 38.81 14.53
C SER A 239 36.82 39.38 13.26
N THR A 240 36.70 40.70 13.06
CA THR A 240 37.61 41.43 12.18
C THR A 240 37.63 42.90 12.58
N GLN A 241 38.21 43.16 13.74
CA GLN A 241 38.88 44.43 13.99
C GLN A 241 40.35 44.12 14.28
N ASN A 242 41.21 44.89 13.62
CA ASN A 242 42.66 45.00 13.74
C ASN A 242 43.53 44.13 12.83
N SER A 243 43.85 44.68 11.66
CA SER A 243 45.25 45.05 11.37
C SER A 243 45.35 46.09 10.24
N HIS A 244 46.33 46.97 10.41
CA HIS A 244 46.60 48.22 9.70
C HIS A 244 46.98 48.07 8.21
N GLN A 245 46.54 49.05 7.40
CA GLN A 245 47.34 49.91 6.49
C GLN A 245 48.76 49.42 6.11
N LEU A 246 49.18 49.31 4.83
CA LEU A 246 49.57 50.40 3.88
C LEU A 246 49.97 49.80 2.48
N PRO A 247 50.45 50.56 1.45
CA PRO A 247 49.82 50.64 0.12
C PRO A 247 50.67 50.14 -1.08
N GLN A 248 50.04 50.22 -2.28
CA GLN A 248 50.61 50.41 -3.62
C GLN A 248 51.65 49.41 -4.18
N GLY A 249 51.25 48.76 -5.27
CA GLY A 249 52.16 48.12 -6.23
C GLY A 249 51.41 47.64 -7.47
N ARG A 250 51.48 48.42 -8.55
CA ARG A 250 51.16 48.01 -9.93
C ARG A 250 52.14 46.91 -10.36
N ASP A 251 51.66 45.86 -11.02
CA ASP A 251 51.85 45.61 -12.47
C ASP A 251 51.57 44.13 -12.84
N GLN A 252 50.91 43.98 -14.01
CA GLN A 252 51.08 42.96 -15.06
C GLN A 252 51.69 41.61 -14.62
N SER A 253 51.07 40.45 -14.84
CA SER A 253 50.80 39.89 -16.18
C SER A 253 50.39 38.41 -16.04
N GLY A 254 49.58 37.93 -16.98
CA GLY A 254 49.70 36.61 -17.62
C GLY A 254 49.47 35.35 -16.77
N GLY A 255 48.47 34.55 -17.18
CA GLY A 255 48.38 33.16 -16.75
C GLY A 255 46.98 32.61 -16.93
N ALA A 256 46.70 32.14 -18.15
CA ALA A 256 45.57 31.27 -18.42
C ALA A 256 45.70 30.03 -17.53
N ASP A 257 44.65 29.69 -16.80
CA ASP A 257 44.40 28.28 -16.55
C ASP A 257 42.91 27.94 -16.49
N ARG A 258 42.59 26.90 -17.25
CA ARG A 258 41.27 26.36 -17.49
C ARG A 258 40.90 25.46 -16.32
N SER A 259 39.70 25.62 -15.76
CA SER A 259 38.97 24.47 -15.22
C SER A 259 37.46 24.72 -15.15
N PRO A 260 36.66 23.66 -15.29
CA PRO A 260 35.35 23.75 -15.91
C PRO A 260 34.23 24.02 -14.91
N ASN A 261 33.31 24.84 -15.40
CA ASN A 261 32.03 25.17 -14.81
C ASN A 261 31.05 24.00 -15.06
N ILE A 262 30.65 23.29 -14.00
CA ILE A 262 29.50 22.38 -14.02
C ILE A 262 28.52 22.88 -12.95
N ASP A 263 27.72 23.88 -13.33
CA ASP A 263 26.49 24.24 -12.62
C ASP A 263 25.33 24.29 -13.61
N ARG A 264 24.71 23.12 -13.80
CA ARG A 264 23.33 22.88 -13.35
C ARG A 264 22.32 24.03 -13.52
N GLN A 265 21.88 24.31 -14.75
CA GLN A 265 20.58 24.93 -15.01
C GLN A 265 19.89 24.32 -16.23
N GLN A 266 19.05 23.30 -16.00
CA GLN A 266 18.02 22.93 -16.97
C GLN A 266 16.79 23.82 -16.73
N HIS A 267 16.77 24.94 -17.45
CA HIS A 267 15.56 25.74 -17.62
C HIS A 267 14.66 25.06 -18.67
N TYR A 268 13.66 24.29 -18.22
CA TYR A 268 12.54 23.91 -19.07
C TYR A 268 11.55 25.07 -19.16
N ASN A 269 11.62 25.82 -20.26
CA ASN A 269 10.59 26.77 -20.67
C ASN A 269 9.41 26.00 -21.31
N TYR A 270 8.42 25.64 -20.50
CA TYR A 270 7.10 25.23 -21.01
C TYR A 270 6.31 26.48 -21.41
N ARG A 271 6.27 26.75 -22.72
CA ARG A 271 5.48 27.81 -23.35
C ARG A 271 4.07 27.28 -23.59
N HIS A 272 3.13 27.52 -22.68
CA HIS A 272 1.70 27.25 -22.91
C HIS A 272 1.07 28.39 -23.72
N THR A 273 0.65 28.08 -24.94
CA THR A 273 -0.27 28.89 -25.75
C THR A 273 -1.69 28.75 -25.20
N ASN A 274 -2.26 29.85 -24.71
CA ASN A 274 -3.68 29.96 -24.35
C ASN A 274 -4.51 30.16 -25.64
N GLN A 275 -5.26 29.15 -26.07
CA GLN A 275 -6.41 29.36 -26.94
C GLN A 275 -7.66 29.60 -26.08
N ARG A 276 -8.15 30.83 -26.09
CA ARG A 276 -9.44 31.25 -25.57
C ARG A 276 -10.53 30.84 -26.57
N GLY A 277 -11.29 29.79 -26.26
CA GLY A 277 -12.61 29.54 -26.84
C GLY A 277 -13.69 29.90 -25.81
N ARG A 278 -14.17 31.15 -25.84
CA ARG A 278 -15.43 31.54 -25.19
C ARG A 278 -16.56 31.30 -26.19
N GLN A 279 -17.42 30.33 -25.94
CA GLN A 279 -18.79 30.34 -26.48
C GLN A 279 -19.75 30.36 -25.29
N HIS A 280 -20.37 31.53 -25.10
CA HIS A 280 -21.61 31.66 -24.36
C HIS A 280 -22.73 31.12 -25.24
N ASN A 281 -23.57 30.24 -24.70
CA ASN A 281 -24.91 30.05 -25.25
C ASN A 281 -25.90 30.07 -24.08
N ASN A 282 -26.68 31.16 -24.01
CA ASN A 282 -27.83 31.30 -23.13
C ASN A 282 -29.01 30.63 -23.82
N GLN A 283 -29.57 29.59 -23.21
CA GLN A 283 -30.94 29.15 -23.50
C GLN A 283 -31.89 29.85 -22.53
N GLN A 284 -32.67 30.80 -23.04
CA GLN A 284 -33.96 31.18 -22.49
C GLN A 284 -35.01 30.23 -23.08
N TYR A 285 -35.75 29.53 -22.23
CA TYR A 285 -37.05 28.98 -22.60
C TYR A 285 -38.13 29.85 -21.96
N ASN A 286 -38.95 30.44 -22.84
CA ASN A 286 -40.28 30.94 -22.55
C ASN A 286 -41.28 29.96 -23.19
N ASN A 287 -42.43 29.81 -22.52
CA ASN A 287 -43.64 29.04 -22.83
C ASN A 287 -43.65 27.57 -22.40
#